data_AF-A0A1C4XDX5-F1
#
_entry.id   AF-A0A1C4XDX5-F1
#
_cell.length_a   1.000
_cell.length_b   1.000
_cell.length_c   1.000
_cell.angle_alpha   90.00
_cell.angle_beta   90.00
_cell.angle_gamma   90.00
#
_symmetry.space_group_name_H-M   'P 1'
#
loop_
_entity.id
_entity.type
_entity.pdbx_description
1 polymer ?
#
loop_
_entity_poly.entity_id
_entity_poly.type
_entity_poly.pdbx_seq_one_letter_code
_entity_poly.pdbx_strand_id
1 'polypeptide(L)'
;MEVLLTGQDYDADRAAQYGWVTRAIPDAELDDFVTAVARRIASFDKQAITAVKTQVNRSTLPPEENLLASFVESARSTTGPGVEARGRAVGKLIARIGIDDLERNLGHHLESLAQQP
;
A
#
# COMPACT_ATOMS: atom_id res chain seq x y z
N MET A 1 8.68 9.83 3.84
CA MET A 1 9.96 9.26 3.39
C MET A 1 10.26 7.93 4.05
N GLU A 2 10.10 7.79 5.38
CA GLU A 2 10.30 6.51 6.09
C GLU A 2 9.59 5.32 5.44
N VAL A 3 8.25 5.36 5.30
CA VAL A 3 7.45 4.27 4.72
C VAL A 3 7.93 3.87 3.32
N LEU A 4 8.25 4.85 2.47
CA LEU A 4 8.59 4.61 1.07
C LEU A 4 10.01 4.04 0.88
N LEU A 5 10.95 4.37 1.76
CA LEU A 5 12.36 4.02 1.58
C LEU A 5 12.81 2.83 2.42
N THR A 6 12.08 2.50 3.49
CA THR A 6 12.42 1.35 4.36
C THR A 6 11.90 0.03 3.81
N GLY A 7 10.77 0.04 3.09
CA GLY A 7 10.12 -1.18 2.62
C GLY A 7 9.61 -2.07 3.77
N GLN A 8 9.38 -1.50 4.95
CA GLN A 8 8.91 -2.24 6.12
C GLN A 8 7.41 -2.48 6.09
N ASP A 9 6.98 -3.54 6.79
CA ASP A 9 5.58 -3.80 7.09
C ASP A 9 5.13 -2.98 8.30
N TYR A 10 3.92 -2.43 8.22
CA TYR A 10 3.32 -1.60 9.26
C TYR A 10 2.00 -2.20 9.74
N ASP A 11 1.82 -2.29 11.05
CA ASP A 11 0.54 -2.71 11.63
C ASP A 11 -0.57 -1.65 11.44
N ALA A 12 -1.81 -2.05 11.70
CA ALA A 12 -2.98 -1.20 11.50
C ALA A 12 -2.93 0.08 12.36
N ASP A 13 -2.45 -0.02 13.61
CA ASP A 13 -2.37 1.11 14.52
C ASP A 13 -1.38 2.17 14.03
N ARG A 14 -0.20 1.74 13.57
CA ARG A 14 0.80 2.64 12.99
C ARG A 14 0.32 3.25 11.68
N ALA A 15 -0.32 2.44 10.83
CA ALA A 15 -0.90 2.92 9.58
C ALA A 15 -1.97 4.01 9.83
N ALA A 16 -2.78 3.87 10.90
CA ALA A 16 -3.76 4.87 11.29
C ALA A 16 -3.10 6.15 11.84
N GLN A 17 -2.05 6.02 12.66
CA GLN A 17 -1.28 7.17 13.17
C GLN A 17 -0.61 7.97 12.05
N TYR A 18 -0.16 7.29 10.99
CA TYR A 18 0.44 7.92 9.82
C TYR A 18 -0.59 8.46 8.82
N GLY A 19 -1.89 8.19 9.05
CA GLY A 19 -2.97 8.64 8.18
C GLY A 19 -3.08 7.86 6.86
N TRP A 20 -2.46 6.68 6.76
CA TRP A 20 -2.60 5.81 5.58
C TRP A 20 -3.98 5.16 5.54
N VAL A 21 -4.48 4.74 6.70
CA VAL A 21 -5.87 4.31 6.89
C VAL A 21 -6.59 5.28 7.82
N THR A 22 -7.91 5.37 7.68
CA THR A 22 -8.70 6.29 8.50
C THR A 22 -8.69 5.91 9.97
N ARG A 23 -8.75 4.61 10.30
CA ARG A 23 -8.83 4.05 11.66
C ARG A 23 -8.34 2.60 11.67
N ALA A 24 -7.74 2.18 12.78
CA ALA A 24 -7.57 0.78 13.15
C ALA A 24 -8.76 0.35 14.02
N ILE A 25 -9.26 -0.88 13.82
CA ILE A 25 -10.46 -1.42 14.48
C ILE A 25 -10.16 -2.85 14.90
N PRO A 26 -10.64 -3.32 16.08
CA PRO A 26 -10.56 -4.73 16.44
C PRO A 26 -11.16 -5.61 15.35
N ASP A 27 -10.47 -6.71 15.01
CA ASP A 27 -10.86 -7.61 13.92
C ASP A 27 -12.31 -8.09 14.04
N ALA A 28 -12.73 -8.48 15.24
CA ALA A 28 -14.09 -8.94 15.54
C ALA A 28 -15.19 -7.87 15.32
N GLU A 29 -14.85 -6.60 15.23
CA GLU A 29 -15.78 -5.48 15.04
C GLU A 29 -15.75 -4.91 13.62
N LEU A 30 -14.75 -5.29 12.81
CA LEU A 30 -14.48 -4.66 11.52
C LEU A 30 -15.67 -4.78 10.56
N ASP A 31 -16.26 -5.96 10.46
CA ASP A 31 -17.36 -6.24 9.52
C ASP A 31 -18.62 -5.43 9.85
N ASP A 32 -19.00 -5.40 11.12
CA ASP A 32 -20.17 -4.65 11.59
C ASP A 32 -19.95 -3.15 11.44
N PHE A 33 -18.74 -2.68 11.76
CA PHE A 33 -18.36 -1.28 11.59
C PHE A 33 -18.47 -0.83 10.13
N VAL A 34 -17.84 -1.58 9.20
CA VAL A 34 -17.87 -1.26 7.77
C VAL A 34 -19.31 -1.32 7.23
N THR A 35 -20.09 -2.32 7.64
CA THR A 35 -21.51 -2.45 7.27
C THR A 35 -22.32 -1.24 7.71
N ALA A 36 -22.13 -0.76 8.94
CA ALA A 36 -22.83 0.40 9.47
C ALA A 36 -22.48 1.69 8.70
N VAL A 37 -21.20 1.90 8.38
CA VAL A 37 -20.74 3.05 7.59
C VAL A 37 -21.33 3.01 6.18
N ALA A 38 -21.25 1.86 5.51
CA ALA A 38 -21.78 1.70 4.15
C ALA A 38 -23.29 1.95 4.10
N ARG A 39 -24.06 1.38 5.05
CA ARG A 39 -25.51 1.62 5.16
C ARG A 39 -25.84 3.09 5.38
N ARG A 40 -25.07 3.78 6.22
CA ARG A 40 -25.24 5.22 6.44
C ARG A 40 -25.02 6.03 5.16
N ILE A 41 -23.93 5.78 4.44
CA ILE A 41 -23.65 6.46 3.16
C ILE A 41 -24.76 6.16 2.15
N ALA A 42 -25.18 4.90 2.02
CA ALA A 42 -26.23 4.49 1.10
C ALA A 42 -27.61 5.10 1.40
N SER A 43 -27.84 5.56 2.63
CA SER A 43 -29.10 6.23 3.01
C SER A 43 -29.21 7.67 2.49
N PHE A 44 -28.12 8.25 1.98
CA PHE A 44 -28.10 9.63 1.49
C PHE A 44 -28.37 9.73 -0.01
N ASP A 45 -28.83 10.92 -0.44
CA ASP A 45 -29.04 11.22 -1.85
C ASP A 45 -27.75 11.10 -2.66
N LYS A 46 -27.87 10.51 -3.86
CA LYS A 46 -26.73 10.24 -4.75
C LYS A 46 -26.09 11.51 -5.28
N GLN A 47 -26.88 12.57 -5.55
CA GLN A 47 -26.33 13.84 -6.02
C GLN A 47 -25.51 14.50 -4.92
N ALA A 48 -25.99 14.46 -3.67
CA ALA A 48 -25.26 14.97 -2.51
C ALA A 48 -23.92 14.24 -2.30
N ILE A 49 -23.91 12.90 -2.34
CA ILE A 49 -22.68 12.10 -2.23
C ILE A 49 -21.69 12.47 -3.35
N THR A 50 -22.19 12.61 -4.58
CA THR A 50 -21.38 12.96 -5.74
C THR A 50 -20.77 14.34 -5.61
N ALA A 51 -21.56 15.34 -5.18
CA ALA A 51 -21.10 16.71 -4.98
C ALA A 51 -19.95 16.78 -3.95
N VAL A 52 -20.11 16.10 -2.81
CA VAL A 52 -19.06 16.02 -1.78
C VAL A 52 -17.79 15.37 -2.33
N LYS A 53 -17.91 14.22 -3.00
CA LYS A 53 -16.75 13.51 -3.56
C LYS A 53 -16.02 14.35 -4.61
N THR A 54 -16.75 15.01 -5.50
CA THR A 54 -16.17 15.89 -6.54
C THR A 54 -15.41 17.04 -5.91
N GLN A 55 -16.00 17.71 -4.92
CA GLN A 55 -15.35 18.86 -4.27
C GLN A 55 -14.08 18.45 -3.51
N VAL A 56 -14.10 17.32 -2.79
CA VAL A 56 -12.91 16.81 -2.09
C VAL A 56 -11.83 16.41 -3.09
N ASN A 57 -12.17 15.63 -4.10
CA ASN A 57 -11.22 15.16 -5.12
C ASN A 57 -10.50 16.32 -5.83
N ARG A 58 -11.20 17.44 -6.05
CA ARG A 58 -10.60 18.65 -6.64
C ARG A 58 -9.44 19.21 -5.82
N SER A 59 -9.45 19.01 -4.51
CA SER A 59 -8.42 19.53 -3.60
C SER A 59 -7.38 18.49 -3.20
N THR A 60 -7.66 17.19 -3.35
CA THR A 60 -6.80 16.12 -2.83
C THR A 60 -6.13 15.27 -3.90
N LEU A 61 -6.67 15.19 -5.12
CA LEU A 61 -6.04 14.42 -6.19
C LEU A 61 -4.93 15.23 -6.88
N PRO A 62 -3.78 14.62 -7.15
CA PRO A 62 -2.78 15.25 -8.00
C PRO A 62 -3.30 15.36 -9.45
N PRO A 63 -2.73 16.28 -10.25
CA PRO A 63 -2.96 16.32 -11.68
C PRO A 63 -2.63 14.99 -12.37
N GLU A 64 -3.33 14.68 -13.46
CA GLU A 64 -3.18 13.41 -14.19
C GLU A 64 -1.76 13.21 -14.74
N GLU A 65 -1.12 14.30 -15.18
CA GLU A 65 0.27 14.29 -15.66
C GLU A 65 1.25 13.84 -14.58
N ASN A 66 1.00 14.17 -13.31
CA ASN A 66 1.84 13.75 -12.19
C ASN A 66 1.65 12.27 -11.87
N LEU A 67 0.42 11.75 -11.99
CA LEU A 67 0.15 10.32 -11.84
C LEU A 67 0.89 9.50 -12.90
N LEU A 68 0.80 9.94 -14.17
CA LEU A 68 1.50 9.28 -15.27
C LEU A 68 3.03 9.37 -15.09
N ALA A 69 3.55 10.54 -14.74
CA ALA A 69 4.98 10.72 -14.49
C ALA A 69 5.49 9.80 -13.37
N SER A 70 4.75 9.70 -12.25
CA SER A 70 5.09 8.80 -11.15
C SER A 70 5.09 7.34 -11.57
N PHE A 71 4.12 6.92 -12.40
CA PHE A 71 4.06 5.54 -12.90
C PHE A 71 5.25 5.23 -13.83
N VAL A 72 5.56 6.14 -14.76
CA VAL A 72 6.70 5.99 -15.67
C VAL A 72 8.02 5.92 -14.91
N GLU A 73 8.21 6.76 -13.90
CA GLU A 73 9.42 6.73 -13.07
C GLU A 73 9.56 5.41 -12.30
N SER A 74 8.46 4.94 -11.69
CA SER A 74 8.42 3.64 -11.03
C SER A 74 8.76 2.50 -11.99
N ALA A 75 8.16 2.47 -13.18
CA ALA A 75 8.43 1.44 -14.19
C ALA A 75 9.88 1.45 -14.69
N ARG A 76 10.52 2.61 -14.78
CA ARG A 76 11.95 2.70 -15.13
C ARG A 76 12.84 2.17 -14.01
N SER A 77 12.47 2.39 -12.75
CA SER A 77 13.25 1.92 -11.61
C SER A 77 13.36 0.40 -11.53
N THR A 78 12.44 -0.34 -12.16
CA THR A 78 12.39 -1.80 -12.14
C THR A 78 13.19 -2.49 -13.26
N THR A 79 13.91 -1.77 -14.13
CA THR A 79 14.62 -2.37 -15.29
C THR A 79 16.14 -2.42 -15.16
N GLY A 80 16.70 -1.88 -14.07
CA GLY A 80 18.15 -1.84 -13.87
C GLY A 80 18.77 -3.20 -13.48
N PRO A 81 20.09 -3.38 -13.64
CA PRO A 81 20.80 -4.62 -13.30
C PRO A 81 20.68 -5.02 -11.82
N GLY A 82 20.51 -4.03 -10.92
CA GLY A 82 20.25 -4.29 -9.51
C GLY A 82 18.90 -4.96 -9.22
N VAL A 83 17.93 -4.87 -10.14
CA VAL A 83 16.63 -5.54 -10.01
C VAL A 83 16.75 -7.00 -10.41
N GLU A 84 17.48 -7.30 -11.48
CA GLU A 84 17.76 -8.69 -11.89
C GLU A 84 18.54 -9.46 -10.81
N ALA A 85 19.55 -8.82 -10.20
CA ALA A 85 20.31 -9.41 -9.12
C ALA A 85 19.41 -9.75 -7.91
N ARG A 86 18.52 -8.82 -7.52
CA ARG A 86 17.53 -9.05 -6.46
C ARG A 86 16.54 -10.15 -6.83
N GLY A 87 16.06 -10.21 -8.07
CA GLY A 87 15.18 -11.29 -8.53
C GLY A 87 15.81 -12.68 -8.37
N ARG A 88 17.11 -12.82 -8.71
CA ARG A 88 17.85 -14.07 -8.45
C ARG A 88 18.00 -14.36 -6.96
N ALA A 89 18.25 -13.34 -6.13
CA ALA A 89 18.34 -13.50 -4.68
C ALA A 89 17.01 -13.94 -4.06
N VAL A 90 15.89 -13.36 -4.51
CA VAL A 90 14.52 -13.76 -4.13
C VAL A 90 14.27 -15.22 -4.51
N GLY A 91 14.60 -15.63 -5.74
CA GLY A 91 14.44 -17.04 -6.16
C GLY A 91 15.20 -18.03 -5.27
N LYS A 92 16.44 -17.69 -4.87
CA LYS A 92 17.21 -18.49 -3.90
C LYS A 92 16.57 -18.50 -2.51
N LEU A 93 16.02 -17.37 -2.08
CA LEU A 93 15.35 -17.25 -0.80
C LEU A 93 14.07 -18.10 -0.76
N ILE A 94 13.23 -18.02 -1.79
CA ILE A 94 12.05 -18.87 -1.97
C ILE A 94 12.42 -20.35 -1.91
N ALA A 95 13.49 -20.77 -2.60
CA ALA A 95 13.94 -22.16 -2.56
C ALA A 95 14.35 -22.64 -1.15
N ARG A 96 14.70 -21.72 -0.25
CA ARG A 96 15.13 -22.01 1.13
C ARG A 96 13.98 -21.97 2.13
N ILE A 97 13.11 -20.97 2.05
CA ILE A 97 12.08 -20.69 3.09
C ILE A 97 10.65 -20.97 2.60
N GLY A 98 10.45 -21.20 1.30
CA GLY A 98 9.15 -21.27 0.66
C GLY A 98 8.58 -19.91 0.30
N ILE A 99 7.60 -19.88 -0.61
CA ILE A 99 6.94 -18.62 -1.00
C ILE A 99 6.04 -18.09 0.12
N ASP A 100 5.41 -18.97 0.89
CA ASP A 100 4.48 -18.57 1.96
C ASP A 100 5.17 -17.77 3.07
N ASP A 101 6.36 -18.19 3.52
CA ASP A 101 7.11 -17.45 4.55
C ASP A 101 7.68 -16.14 4.01
N LEU A 102 8.11 -16.13 2.73
CA LEU A 102 8.57 -14.92 2.07
C LEU A 102 7.45 -13.87 2.05
N GLU A 103 6.27 -14.21 1.52
CA GLU A 103 5.16 -13.27 1.36
C GLU A 103 4.60 -12.81 2.72
N ARG A 104 4.56 -13.71 3.71
CA ARG A 104 4.05 -13.38 5.06
C ARG A 104 4.98 -12.42 5.82
N ASN A 105 6.26 -12.38 5.50
CA ASN A 105 7.27 -11.57 6.18
C ASN A 105 8.13 -10.76 5.20
N LEU A 106 7.53 -10.30 4.09
CA LEU A 106 8.28 -9.70 2.97
C LEU A 106 9.14 -8.52 3.41
N GLY A 107 8.58 -7.60 4.21
CA GLY A 107 9.31 -6.43 4.70
C GLY A 107 10.56 -6.80 5.52
N HIS A 108 10.48 -7.87 6.32
CA HIS A 108 11.63 -8.40 7.06
C HIS A 108 12.70 -8.95 6.11
N HIS A 109 12.29 -9.69 5.08
CA HIS A 109 13.21 -10.33 4.14
C HIS A 109 13.86 -9.35 3.16
N LEU A 110 13.22 -8.23 2.84
CA LEU A 110 13.76 -7.19 1.96
C LEU A 110 15.12 -6.63 2.42
N GLU A 111 15.32 -6.47 3.74
CA GLU A 111 16.61 -6.04 4.30
C GLU A 111 17.73 -7.03 3.95
N SER A 112 17.47 -8.34 4.09
CA SER A 112 18.43 -9.39 3.77
C SER A 112 18.78 -9.47 2.27
N LEU A 113 17.85 -9.03 1.41
CA LEU A 113 18.01 -8.97 -0.04
C LEU A 113 18.78 -7.72 -0.50
N ALA A 114 18.87 -6.69 0.34
CA ALA A 114 19.61 -5.45 0.04
C ALA A 114 21.14 -5.59 0.24
N GLN A 115 21.59 -6.57 1.02
CA GLN A 115 22.98 -6.73 1.45
C GLN A 115 23.84 -7.67 0.57
N GLN A 116 23.35 -8.12 -0.58
CA GLN A 116 24.14 -8.99 -1.47
C GLN A 116 24.95 -8.14 -2.46
N PRO A 117 26.28 -8.35 -2.56
CA PRO A 117 27.18 -7.55 -3.40
C PRO A 117 26.89 -7.64 -4.89
#